data_AF-A0A7X7KTC0-F1
#
_entry.id   AF-A0A7X7KTC0-F1
#
_cell.length_a   1.000
_cell.length_b   1.000
_cell.length_c   1.000
_cell.angle_alpha   90.00
_cell.angle_beta   90.00
_cell.angle_gamma   90.00
#
_symmetry.space_group_name_H-M   'P 1'
#
loop_
_entity.id
_entity.type
_entity.pdbx_description
1 polymer ?
#
loop_
_entity_poly.entity_id
_entity_poly.type
_entity_poly.pdbx_seq_one_letter_code
_entity_poly.pdbx_strand_id
1 'polypeptide(L)'
;MELMTLRRIGVTRVKIIHGYGSTGQGGSIRNAVRAELLEMARDNRIKAFCPGELFGPFEKPGRHLLEIDAAFRNDSDWARSNDGVTLVSL
;
A
#
# COMPACT_ATOMS: atom_id res chain seq x y z
N MET A 1 1.26 -12.86 2.00
CA MET A 1 1.30 -12.24 3.35
C MET A 1 -0.13 -12.24 3.92
N GLU A 2 -0.44 -12.68 5.15
CA GLU A 2 -1.86 -12.93 5.52
C GLU A 2 -2.63 -11.68 6.00
N LEU A 3 -2.87 -10.72 5.09
CA LEU A 3 -3.68 -9.52 5.35
C LEU A 3 -5.11 -9.82 5.84
N MET A 4 -5.66 -10.98 5.47
CA MET A 4 -6.98 -11.42 5.91
C MET A 4 -7.04 -11.65 7.42
N THR A 5 -5.95 -12.14 8.02
CA THR A 5 -5.86 -12.33 9.47
C THR A 5 -5.83 -10.98 10.19
N LEU A 6 -5.10 -10.00 9.67
CA LEU A 6 -5.11 -8.63 10.18
C LEU A 6 -6.52 -8.01 10.13
N ARG A 7 -7.23 -8.18 9.02
CA ARG A 7 -8.62 -7.70 8.87
C ARG A 7 -9.55 -8.35 9.90
N ARG A 8 -9.41 -9.66 10.18
CA ARG A 8 -10.23 -10.38 11.17
C ARG A 8 -10.03 -9.88 12.60
N ILE A 9 -8.84 -9.36 12.93
CA ILE A 9 -8.55 -8.79 14.26
C ILE A 9 -8.80 -7.27 14.33
N GLY A 10 -9.44 -6.68 13.32
CA GLY A 10 -9.85 -5.28 13.32
C GLY A 10 -8.83 -4.29 12.77
N VAL A 11 -7.73 -4.74 12.16
CA VAL A 11 -6.81 -3.84 11.45
C VAL A 11 -7.46 -3.36 10.16
N THR A 12 -7.46 -2.05 9.95
CA THR A 12 -8.05 -1.42 8.75
C THR A 12 -7.02 -0.84 7.80
N ARG A 13 -5.79 -0.59 8.28
CA ARG A 13 -4.70 0.05 7.53
C ARG A 13 -3.40 -0.72 7.73
N VAL A 14 -2.69 -0.99 6.65
CA VAL A 14 -1.40 -1.68 6.68
C VAL A 14 -0.39 -0.90 5.83
N LYS A 15 0.82 -0.73 6.34
CA LYS A 15 1.98 -0.28 5.56
C LYS A 15 2.91 -1.48 5.35
N ILE A 16 3.13 -1.85 4.11
CA ILE A 16 4.09 -2.90 3.74
C ILE A 16 5.41 -2.21 3.43
N ILE A 17 6.46 -2.58 4.15
CA ILE A 17 7.83 -2.11 3.92
C ILE A 17 8.56 -3.20 3.15
N HIS A 18 8.85 -2.96 1.88
CA HIS A 18 9.57 -3.90 1.01
C HIS A 18 10.96 -3.40 0.60
N GLY A 19 11.30 -2.16 0.94
CA GLY A 19 12.58 -1.54 0.59
C GLY A 19 12.63 -1.07 -0.87
N TYR A 20 13.67 -0.29 -1.21
CA TYR A 20 13.77 0.45 -2.47
C TYR A 20 14.15 -0.40 -3.70
N GLY A 21 14.76 -1.56 -3.49
CA GLY A 21 15.01 -2.51 -4.57
C GLY A 21 16.12 -2.17 -5.58
N SER A 22 17.08 -1.34 -5.20
CA SER A 22 18.17 -0.86 -6.07
C SER A 22 19.17 -1.91 -6.56
N THR A 23 19.12 -3.18 -6.11
CA THR A 23 20.15 -4.20 -6.40
C THR A 23 19.61 -5.58 -6.83
N GLY A 24 18.39 -5.65 -7.37
CA GLY A 24 17.84 -6.86 -8.01
C GLY A 24 16.85 -7.65 -7.15
N GLN A 25 17.17 -7.91 -5.87
CA GLN A 25 16.26 -8.69 -4.99
C GLN A 25 15.14 -7.83 -4.35
N GLY A 26 15.40 -6.59 -3.95
CA GLY A 26 14.32 -5.74 -3.40
C GLY A 26 13.33 -5.27 -4.49
N GLY A 27 13.77 -5.20 -5.75
CA GLY A 27 12.89 -4.90 -6.88
C GLY A 27 11.88 -6.04 -7.13
N SER A 28 12.31 -7.30 -6.95
CA SER A 28 11.41 -8.45 -7.08
C SER A 28 10.37 -8.49 -5.96
N ILE A 29 10.73 -8.10 -4.72
CA ILE A 29 9.78 -8.01 -3.61
C ILE A 29 8.73 -6.91 -3.88
N ARG A 30 9.16 -5.70 -4.28
CA ARG A 30 8.24 -4.60 -4.67
C ARG A 30 7.22 -5.07 -5.70
N ASN A 31 7.70 -5.74 -6.76
CA ASN A 31 6.84 -6.22 -7.84
C ASN A 31 5.90 -7.33 -7.37
N ALA A 32 6.39 -8.30 -6.60
CA ALA A 32 5.59 -9.39 -6.07
C ALA A 32 4.48 -8.89 -5.12
N VAL A 33 4.80 -7.96 -4.22
CA VAL A 33 3.82 -7.33 -3.31
C VAL A 33 2.73 -6.64 -4.12
N ARG A 34 3.08 -5.86 -5.15
CA ARG A 34 2.09 -5.15 -5.96
C ARG A 34 1.23 -6.09 -6.80
N ALA A 35 1.81 -7.15 -7.33
CA ALA A 35 1.05 -8.18 -8.03
C ALA A 35 0.04 -8.87 -7.11
N GLU A 36 0.46 -9.27 -5.90
CA GLU A 36 -0.44 -9.89 -4.90
C GLU A 36 -1.57 -8.91 -4.50
N LEU A 37 -1.24 -7.64 -4.23
CA LEU A 37 -2.24 -6.64 -3.86
C LEU A 37 -3.23 -6.31 -5.00
N LEU A 38 -2.78 -6.33 -6.25
CA LEU A 38 -3.66 -6.15 -7.40
C LEU A 38 -4.70 -7.27 -7.49
N GLU A 39 -4.26 -8.52 -7.36
CA GLU A 39 -5.17 -9.67 -7.34
C GLU A 39 -6.11 -9.60 -6.13
N MET A 40 -5.60 -9.25 -4.95
CA MET A 40 -6.44 -9.08 -3.76
C MET A 40 -7.48 -7.96 -3.91
N ALA A 41 -7.14 -6.86 -4.59
CA ALA A 41 -8.10 -5.78 -4.86
C ALA A 41 -9.17 -6.24 -5.87
N ARG A 42 -8.77 -6.97 -6.92
CA ARG A 42 -9.69 -7.57 -7.91
C ARG A 42 -10.68 -8.54 -7.25
N ASP A 43 -10.20 -9.31 -6.29
CA ASP A 43 -11.00 -10.28 -5.53
C ASP A 43 -11.78 -9.66 -4.36
N ASN A 44 -11.79 -8.34 -4.20
CA ASN A 44 -12.41 -7.62 -3.06
C ASN A 44 -11.90 -8.08 -1.68
N ARG A 45 -10.68 -8.63 -1.61
CA ARG A 45 -10.02 -9.04 -0.36
C ARG A 45 -9.46 -7.85 0.40
N ILE A 46 -9.08 -6.78 -0.31
CA ILE A 46 -8.71 -5.46 0.22
C ILE A 46 -9.55 -4.39 -0.49
N LYS A 47 -9.67 -3.21 0.11
CA LYS A 47 -10.40 -2.08 -0.50
C LYS A 47 -9.58 -1.36 -1.56
N ALA A 48 -8.32 -1.07 -1.24
CA ALA A 48 -7.38 -0.40 -2.15
C ALA A 48 -5.95 -0.54 -1.65
N PHE A 49 -4.99 -0.25 -2.52
CA PHE A 49 -3.59 -0.03 -2.16
C PHE A 49 -3.01 1.17 -2.92
N CYS A 50 -1.97 1.77 -2.36
CA CYS A 50 -1.23 2.87 -2.96
C CYS A 50 0.28 2.60 -2.86
N PRO A 51 0.98 2.50 -4.00
CA PRO A 51 2.44 2.61 -4.04
C PRO A 51 2.93 3.88 -3.33
N GLY A 52 4.02 3.80 -2.56
CA GLY A 52 4.54 4.94 -1.80
C GLY A 52 5.05 6.09 -2.66
N GLU A 53 5.50 5.83 -3.89
CA GLU A 53 5.85 6.86 -4.88
C GLU A 53 4.63 7.62 -5.42
N LEU A 54 3.43 7.05 -5.26
CA LEU A 54 2.15 7.66 -5.63
C LEU A 54 1.34 8.10 -4.39
N PHE A 55 1.94 8.03 -3.21
CA PHE A 55 1.27 8.33 -1.94
C PHE A 55 1.35 9.82 -1.64
N GLY A 56 0.52 10.60 -2.34
CA GLY A 56 0.50 12.05 -2.23
C GLY A 56 -0.82 12.66 -2.71
N PRO A 57 -0.96 13.99 -2.58
CA PRO A 57 -2.20 14.70 -2.90
C PRO A 57 -2.46 14.85 -4.40
N PHE A 58 -1.46 14.61 -5.25
CA PHE A 58 -1.57 14.91 -6.69
C PHE A 58 -1.93 13.66 -7.51
N GLU A 59 -1.53 12.51 -7.01
CA GLU A 59 -1.65 11.22 -7.66
C GLU A 59 -3.02 10.61 -7.38
N LYS A 60 -3.61 9.98 -8.40
CA LYS A 60 -4.93 9.33 -8.26
C LYS A 60 -4.94 8.27 -7.14
N PRO A 61 -3.94 7.37 -7.02
CA PRO A 61 -3.94 6.35 -5.96
C PRO A 61 -3.86 6.95 -4.55
N GLY A 62 -3.03 7.97 -4.35
CA GLY A 62 -2.93 8.66 -3.05
C GLY A 62 -4.24 9.34 -2.64
N ARG A 63 -4.89 10.05 -3.57
CA ARG A 63 -6.22 10.66 -3.33
C ARG A 63 -7.30 9.61 -3.06
N HIS A 64 -7.34 8.54 -3.85
CA HIS A 64 -8.32 7.47 -3.67
C HIS A 64 -8.18 6.78 -2.31
N LEU A 65 -6.96 6.59 -1.82
CA LEU A 65 -6.73 6.02 -0.50
C LEU A 65 -7.26 6.92 0.63
N LEU A 66 -7.14 8.25 0.48
CA LEU A 66 -7.72 9.21 1.42
C LEU A 66 -9.25 9.29 1.36
N GLU A 67 -9.86 9.07 0.19
CA GLU A 67 -11.31 8.98 0.04
C GLU A 67 -11.88 7.78 0.83
N ILE A 68 -11.12 6.68 0.90
CA ILE A 68 -11.49 5.49 1.68
C ILE A 68 -11.26 5.71 3.18
N ASP A 69 -10.11 6.27 3.55
CA ASP A 69 -9.75 6.52 4.94
C ASP A 69 -8.81 7.73 5.07
N ALA A 70 -9.36 8.85 5.57
CA ALA A 70 -8.62 10.09 5.73
C ALA A 70 -7.42 9.99 6.71
N ALA A 71 -7.40 8.96 7.59
CA ALA A 71 -6.32 8.78 8.57
C ALA A 71 -4.98 8.43 7.91
N PHE A 72 -4.96 7.96 6.65
CA PHE A 72 -3.70 7.79 5.91
C PHE A 72 -2.91 9.09 5.77
N ARG A 73 -3.56 10.26 5.84
CA ARG A 73 -2.87 11.56 5.80
C ARG A 73 -1.90 11.77 6.97
N ASN A 74 -2.10 11.07 8.09
CA ASN A 74 -1.25 11.16 9.28
C ASN A 74 0.00 10.26 9.18
N ASP A 75 0.13 9.48 8.11
CA ASP A 75 1.27 8.62 7.89
C ASP A 75 2.51 9.45 7.54
N SER A 76 3.67 9.07 8.09
CA SER A 76 4.95 9.77 7.90
C SER A 76 5.43 9.82 6.44
N ASP A 77 4.99 8.90 5.59
CA ASP A 77 5.36 8.81 4.18
C ASP A 77 4.43 9.63 3.25
N TRP A 78 3.41 10.30 3.79
CA TRP A 78 2.51 11.14 2.98
C TRP A 78 3.28 12.25 2.25
N ALA A 79 3.14 12.29 0.92
CA ALA A 79 3.84 13.21 0.02
C ALA A 79 5.37 13.15 0.11
N ARG A 80 5.95 11.98 0.47
CA ARG A 80 7.40 11.76 0.52
C ARG A 80 7.94 10.98 -0.68
N SER A 81 7.07 10.45 -1.53
CA SER A 81 7.44 9.59 -2.66
C SER A 81 8.35 8.44 -2.24
N ASN A 82 8.00 7.74 -1.15
CA ASN A 82 8.80 6.64 -0.63
C ASN A 82 8.52 5.35 -1.42
N ASP A 83 9.31 5.10 -2.46
CA ASP A 83 9.27 3.86 -3.27
C ASP A 83 9.46 2.56 -2.48
N GLY A 84 9.94 2.62 -1.23
CA GLY A 84 10.19 1.46 -0.37
C GLY A 84 8.96 0.92 0.37
N VAL A 85 7.80 1.57 0.22
CA VAL A 85 6.57 1.20 0.92
C VAL A 85 5.38 1.05 -0.03
N THR A 86 4.38 0.29 0.41
CA THR A 86 3.04 0.24 -0.19
C THR A 86 1.99 0.28 0.92
N LEU A 87 1.04 1.20 0.80
CA LEU A 87 -0.05 1.42 1.76
C LEU A 87 -1.27 0.59 1.33
N VAL A 88 -1.97 -0.02 2.28
CA VAL A 88 -3.11 -0.89 2.01
C VAL A 88 -4.27 -0.55 2.94
N SER A 89 -5.45 -0.35 2.36
CA SER A 89 -6.72 -0.31 3.09
C SER A 89 -7.39 -1.68 3.03
N LEU A 90 -7.66 -2.26 4.20
CA LEU A 90 -8.37 -3.55 4.34
C LEU A 90 -9.89 -3.39 4.38
#